data_AF-A0A6B0V9X6-F1
#
_entry.id   AF-A0A6B0V9X6-F1
#
_cell.length_a   1.000
_cell.length_b   1.000
_cell.length_c   1.000
_cell.angle_alpha   90.00
_cell.angle_beta   90.00
_cell.angle_gamma   90.00
#
_symmetry.space_group_name_H-M   'P 1'
#
loop_
_entity.id
_entity.type
_entity.pdbx_description
1 polymer ?
#
loop_
_entity_poly.entity_id
_entity_poly.type
_entity_poly.pdbx_seq_one_letter_code
_entity_poly.pdbx_strand_id
1 'polypeptide(L)'
;MNAPKLRELLLLLLSASVSAAGESATGPEQTGCIGQATTETWYVGVYIVTDNYFRSCTPYKNHTLEEYLEAFVGGVRLYFQGLRSPAIEIVYLGSRNLNADEEREIIGSSKKEAEIAVKGGDALRHIMGLSLEMDELKNNPGNILLLVLTGLNITEEETKNSVNTDVSISDSSENDEDYDNSAEDSMLLARAASEKKLSETVGGLSQYGSICLMTGAIVQDNGRNFSGVSDAAEQVANVLGPMYNGTIPKRNCDEDDFAHKTFHGKECKARKTLSEEKEKFSCLNESIDGTESQVMTPYEFYKKNPIWTPCGTSYPGSEECQNSEVTKYKHQNCSISCCMRSALPFMDPPHYPIPAPDGEECNLNEICVGGTCVTTRATLNEHPPKR
;
A
#
# COMPACT_ATOMS: atom_id res chain seq x y z
N MET A 1 -35.19 44.05 40.27
CA MET A 1 -34.17 43.62 41.25
C MET A 1 -34.76 42.55 42.17
N ASN A 2 -34.01 41.45 42.28
CA ASN A 2 -33.92 40.45 43.36
C ASN A 2 -34.95 39.30 43.50
N ALA A 3 -34.36 38.10 43.39
CA ALA A 3 -34.90 36.76 43.63
C ALA A 3 -35.16 36.43 45.12
N PRO A 4 -35.91 35.34 45.38
CA PRO A 4 -35.37 34.17 46.10
C PRO A 4 -35.94 32.84 45.53
N LYS A 5 -35.53 31.60 45.82
CA LYS A 5 -34.40 30.95 46.53
C LYS A 5 -34.45 29.47 46.10
N LEU A 6 -33.37 28.96 45.51
CA LEU A 6 -33.21 27.62 44.90
C LEU A 6 -33.08 26.45 45.91
N ARG A 7 -33.66 26.55 47.10
CA ARG A 7 -33.34 25.65 48.24
C ARG A 7 -34.47 24.74 48.73
N GLU A 8 -35.66 24.81 48.13
CA GLU A 8 -36.79 23.91 48.49
C GLU A 8 -37.07 22.80 47.47
N LEU A 9 -36.53 22.88 46.25
CA LEU A 9 -36.76 21.84 45.23
C LEU A 9 -35.92 20.56 45.46
N LEU A 10 -34.93 20.62 46.34
CA LEU A 10 -33.92 19.56 46.53
C LEU A 10 -34.25 18.55 47.66
N LEU A 11 -35.39 18.71 48.34
CA LEU A 11 -35.80 17.84 49.45
C LEU A 11 -37.01 16.94 49.14
N LEU A 12 -37.59 17.03 47.94
CA LEU A 12 -38.78 16.26 47.54
C LEU A 12 -38.49 15.01 46.69
N LEU A 13 -37.24 14.70 46.39
CA LEU A 13 -36.86 13.57 45.51
C LEU A 13 -36.14 12.41 46.22
N LEU A 14 -36.06 12.39 47.55
CA LEU A 14 -35.23 11.43 48.30
C LEU A 14 -35.98 10.49 49.25
N SER A 15 -37.30 10.32 49.12
CA SER A 15 -37.99 9.32 49.95
C SER A 15 -39.27 8.79 49.31
N ALA A 16 -39.17 7.63 48.65
CA ALA A 16 -40.11 6.51 48.79
C ALA A 16 -39.84 5.45 47.71
N SER A 17 -39.16 4.37 48.09
CA SER A 17 -39.31 3.08 47.43
C SER A 17 -39.51 2.01 48.51
N VAL A 18 -40.78 1.69 48.74
CA VAL A 18 -41.24 0.50 49.47
C VAL A 18 -41.81 -0.47 48.43
N SER A 19 -41.37 -1.72 48.54
CA SER A 19 -41.65 -2.84 47.64
C SER A 19 -43.14 -3.21 47.54
N ALA A 20 -43.59 -3.56 46.34
CA ALA A 20 -44.73 -4.46 46.15
C ALA A 20 -44.59 -5.20 44.81
N ALA A 21 -44.57 -6.52 44.88
CA ALA A 21 -44.68 -7.44 43.75
C ALA A 21 -46.16 -7.66 43.39
N GLY A 22 -46.48 -7.82 42.10
CA GLY A 22 -47.80 -8.24 41.64
C GLY A 22 -48.13 -7.87 40.18
N GLU A 23 -47.73 -8.75 39.28
CA GLU A 23 -48.38 -9.17 38.02
C GLU A 23 -49.13 -8.18 37.07
N SER A 24 -48.67 -8.24 35.81
CA SER A 24 -49.44 -8.28 34.54
C SER A 24 -49.49 -7.04 33.62
N ALA A 25 -48.58 -7.07 32.63
CA ALA A 25 -48.75 -6.80 31.19
C ALA A 25 -49.36 -5.46 30.69
N THR A 26 -48.53 -4.59 30.08
CA THR A 26 -48.32 -4.38 28.62
C THR A 26 -47.54 -3.06 28.40
N GLY A 27 -46.56 -3.04 27.47
CA GLY A 27 -45.43 -2.06 27.38
C GLY A 27 -45.75 -0.62 26.93
N PRO A 28 -44.77 0.19 26.44
CA PRO A 28 -43.37 -0.09 26.10
C PRO A 28 -42.37 0.76 26.92
N GLU A 29 -41.41 0.16 27.61
CA GLU A 29 -40.25 0.89 28.09
C GLU A 29 -39.17 0.92 27.01
N GLN A 30 -38.72 2.14 26.73
CA GLN A 30 -37.68 2.48 25.80
C GLN A 30 -36.42 1.66 26.10
N THR A 31 -36.16 0.65 25.25
CA THR A 31 -34.81 0.17 25.00
C THR A 31 -33.96 1.37 24.61
N GLY A 32 -33.18 1.87 25.55
CA GLY A 32 -32.06 2.74 25.26
C GLY A 32 -31.16 2.02 24.27
N CYS A 33 -31.12 2.53 23.04
CA CYS A 33 -30.17 2.13 22.02
C CYS A 33 -28.76 2.50 22.50
N ILE A 34 -28.15 1.67 23.34
CA ILE A 34 -26.71 1.47 23.28
C ILE A 34 -26.53 0.48 22.15
N GLY A 35 -26.57 0.99 20.92
CA GLY A 35 -26.00 0.27 19.80
C GLY A 35 -24.55 0.03 20.17
N GLN A 36 -24.25 -1.17 20.64
CA GLN A 36 -22.89 -1.67 20.68
C GLN A 36 -22.44 -1.58 19.23
N ALA A 37 -21.63 -0.56 18.92
CA ALA A 37 -21.06 -0.40 17.59
C ALA A 37 -20.25 -1.67 17.35
N THR A 38 -20.84 -2.64 16.65
CA THR A 38 -20.10 -3.74 16.10
C THR A 38 -19.06 -3.09 15.21
N THR A 39 -17.81 -3.06 15.67
CA THR A 39 -16.69 -2.57 14.88
C THR A 39 -16.53 -3.55 13.75
N GLU A 40 -17.23 -3.27 12.65
CA GLU A 40 -17.07 -3.96 11.39
C GLU A 40 -15.57 -3.99 11.09
N THR A 41 -15.05 -5.19 10.90
CA THR A 41 -13.64 -5.45 10.61
C THR A 41 -13.60 -6.07 9.24
N TRP A 42 -12.89 -5.43 8.34
CA TRP A 42 -12.64 -5.95 7.01
C TRP A 42 -11.30 -6.63 6.97
N TYR A 43 -11.25 -7.76 6.29
CA TYR A 43 -10.03 -8.53 6.10
C TYR A 43 -9.55 -8.33 4.67
N VAL A 44 -8.24 -8.13 4.51
CA VAL A 44 -7.56 -8.09 3.21
C VAL A 44 -6.42 -9.10 3.25
N GLY A 45 -6.53 -10.12 2.41
CA GLY A 45 -5.47 -11.11 2.24
C GLY A 45 -4.42 -10.58 1.28
N VAL A 46 -3.16 -10.74 1.61
CA VAL A 46 -2.04 -10.40 0.74
C VAL A 46 -1.27 -11.67 0.43
N TYR A 47 -1.29 -12.06 -0.84
CA TYR A 47 -0.48 -13.14 -1.37
C TYR A 47 0.65 -12.54 -2.20
N ILE A 48 1.90 -12.83 -1.84
CA ILE A 48 3.06 -12.22 -2.50
C ILE A 48 3.58 -13.10 -3.63
N VAL A 49 3.87 -12.47 -4.77
CA VAL A 49 4.60 -13.10 -5.86
C VAL A 49 5.87 -12.31 -6.14
N THR A 50 7.00 -12.99 -6.23
CA THR A 50 8.30 -12.32 -6.44
C THR A 50 8.88 -12.61 -7.81
N ASP A 51 9.42 -11.58 -8.46
CA ASP A 51 10.13 -11.72 -9.72
C ASP A 51 11.60 -12.15 -9.52
N ASN A 52 12.30 -12.40 -10.63
CA ASN A 52 13.69 -12.82 -10.63
C ASN A 52 14.62 -11.66 -10.22
N TYR A 53 14.27 -10.43 -10.60
CA TYR A 53 15.09 -9.27 -10.31
C TYR A 53 15.14 -9.00 -8.80
N PHE A 54 13.99 -8.92 -8.14
CA PHE A 54 13.83 -8.86 -6.69
C PHE A 54 14.66 -9.94 -5.98
N ARG A 55 14.52 -11.21 -6.40
CA ARG A 55 15.23 -12.34 -5.78
C ARG A 55 16.74 -12.27 -5.96
N SER A 56 17.20 -11.63 -7.03
CA SER A 56 18.62 -11.38 -7.29
C SER A 56 19.18 -10.23 -6.44
N CYS A 57 18.36 -9.22 -6.14
CA CYS A 57 18.74 -8.04 -5.37
C CYS A 57 18.70 -8.27 -3.85
N THR A 58 17.75 -9.07 -3.39
CA THR A 58 17.57 -9.36 -1.97
C THR A 58 18.71 -10.23 -1.43
N PRO A 59 19.31 -9.88 -0.27
CA PRO A 59 20.31 -10.71 0.35
C PRO A 59 19.72 -11.95 1.04
N TYR A 60 18.40 -11.99 1.25
CA TYR A 60 17.72 -13.08 1.94
C TYR A 60 17.49 -14.27 1.01
N LYS A 61 17.51 -15.48 1.59
CA LYS A 61 17.32 -16.76 0.87
C LYS A 61 16.52 -17.74 1.72
N ASN A 62 15.80 -18.63 1.06
CA ASN A 62 15.02 -19.71 1.69
C ASN A 62 14.12 -19.19 2.82
N HIS A 63 14.16 -19.80 4.00
CA HIS A 63 13.34 -19.42 5.14
C HIS A 63 13.47 -17.94 5.55
N THR A 64 14.65 -17.34 5.48
CA THR A 64 14.82 -15.91 5.80
C THR A 64 14.10 -15.01 4.78
N LEU A 65 13.97 -15.46 3.53
CA LEU A 65 13.17 -14.74 2.54
C LEU A 65 11.68 -14.86 2.87
N GLU A 66 11.20 -16.03 3.28
CA GLU A 66 9.81 -16.21 3.72
C GLU A 66 9.48 -15.32 4.92
N GLU A 67 10.38 -15.26 5.91
CA GLU A 67 10.25 -14.35 7.06
C GLU A 67 10.27 -12.88 6.64
N TYR A 68 11.09 -12.51 5.65
CA TYR A 68 11.08 -11.15 5.11
C TYR A 68 9.75 -10.81 4.46
N LEU A 69 9.16 -11.73 3.69
CA LEU A 69 7.88 -11.50 3.03
C LEU A 69 6.71 -11.46 4.02
N GLU A 70 6.73 -12.30 5.05
CA GLU A 70 5.80 -12.19 6.18
C GLU A 70 5.96 -10.84 6.87
N ALA A 71 7.21 -10.45 7.19
CA ALA A 71 7.49 -9.18 7.84
C ALA A 71 7.12 -7.96 7.00
N PHE A 72 7.22 -8.07 5.68
CA PHE A 72 6.79 -7.06 4.73
C PHE A 72 5.27 -6.81 4.86
N VAL A 73 4.46 -7.86 4.88
CA VAL A 73 3.00 -7.73 5.09
C VAL A 73 2.68 -7.22 6.49
N GLY A 74 3.45 -7.60 7.51
CA GLY A 74 3.30 -7.06 8.86
C GLY A 74 3.59 -5.56 8.90
N GLY A 75 4.59 -5.10 8.14
CA GLY A 75 4.86 -3.68 7.88
C GLY A 75 3.64 -2.98 7.27
N VAL A 76 3.08 -3.54 6.19
CA VAL A 76 1.88 -3.01 5.54
C VAL A 76 0.71 -2.93 6.53
N ARG A 77 0.51 -3.96 7.37
CA ARG A 77 -0.55 -3.98 8.40
C ARG A 77 -0.45 -2.79 9.35
N LEU A 78 0.76 -2.36 9.73
CA LEU A 78 0.97 -1.24 10.67
C LEU A 78 0.32 0.07 10.19
N TYR A 79 0.29 0.31 8.87
CA TYR A 79 -0.33 1.49 8.27
C TYR A 79 -1.87 1.56 8.45
N PHE A 80 -2.52 0.43 8.76
CA PHE A 80 -3.98 0.34 8.90
C PHE A 80 -4.44 0.29 10.37
N GLN A 81 -3.52 0.18 11.33
CA GLN A 81 -3.81 0.00 12.76
C GLN A 81 -4.53 1.20 13.42
N GLY A 82 -4.69 2.32 12.72
CA GLY A 82 -5.44 3.49 13.19
C GLY A 82 -6.95 3.43 12.94
N LEU A 83 -7.43 2.62 12.00
CA LEU A 83 -8.80 2.70 11.47
C LEU A 83 -9.84 1.96 12.34
N ARG A 84 -10.94 2.63 12.72
CA ARG A 84 -11.95 2.08 13.65
C ARG A 84 -13.32 1.84 13.04
N SER A 85 -13.59 2.41 11.88
CA SER A 85 -14.91 2.42 11.29
C SER A 85 -14.79 2.43 9.77
N PRO A 86 -14.49 1.27 9.18
CA PRO A 86 -14.21 -0.02 9.85
C PRO A 86 -12.75 -0.18 10.24
N ALA A 87 -12.46 -1.21 11.05
CA ALA A 87 -11.10 -1.70 11.19
C ALA A 87 -10.71 -2.48 9.93
N ILE A 88 -9.43 -2.41 9.56
CA ILE A 88 -8.90 -3.13 8.40
C ILE A 88 -7.76 -4.00 8.89
N GLU A 89 -7.91 -5.30 8.74
CA GLU A 89 -6.91 -6.29 9.11
C GLU A 89 -6.24 -6.85 7.85
N ILE A 90 -4.92 -6.71 7.79
CA ILE A 90 -4.11 -7.22 6.69
C ILE A 90 -3.53 -8.57 7.08
N VAL A 91 -3.74 -9.58 6.25
CA VAL A 91 -3.38 -10.98 6.51
C VAL A 91 -2.39 -11.47 5.47
N TYR A 92 -1.27 -12.07 5.89
CA TYR A 92 -0.33 -12.72 4.98
C TYR A 92 -0.84 -14.12 4.61
N LEU A 93 -0.97 -14.39 3.32
CA LEU A 93 -1.52 -15.66 2.81
C LEU A 93 -0.46 -16.64 2.31
N GLY A 94 0.78 -16.18 2.15
CA GLY A 94 1.85 -16.97 1.57
C GLY A 94 2.51 -16.27 0.39
N SER A 95 3.45 -16.98 -0.23
CA SER A 95 4.19 -16.47 -1.36
C SER A 95 4.71 -17.55 -2.30
N ARG A 96 4.98 -17.15 -3.54
CA ARG A 96 5.69 -17.97 -4.53
C ARG A 96 6.50 -17.11 -5.50
N ASN A 97 7.31 -17.77 -6.31
CA ASN A 97 8.02 -17.12 -7.41
C ASN A 97 7.16 -17.07 -8.67
N LEU A 98 7.36 -16.05 -9.51
CA LEU A 98 6.90 -16.11 -10.90
C LEU A 98 7.62 -17.25 -11.64
N ASN A 99 6.89 -17.96 -12.49
CA ASN A 99 7.48 -18.87 -13.45
C ASN A 99 7.97 -18.10 -14.69
N ALA A 100 8.72 -18.76 -15.58
CA ALA A 100 9.37 -18.10 -16.71
C ALA A 100 8.39 -17.45 -17.72
N ASP A 101 7.16 -17.95 -17.81
CA ASP A 101 6.14 -17.37 -18.68
C ASP A 101 5.50 -16.15 -18.01
N GLU A 102 5.15 -16.26 -16.73
CA GLU A 102 4.62 -15.15 -15.93
C GLU A 102 5.61 -13.99 -15.84
N GLU A 103 6.90 -14.26 -15.63
CA GLU A 103 8.00 -13.28 -15.67
C GLU A 103 7.99 -12.47 -16.97
N ARG A 104 7.94 -13.17 -18.10
CA ARG A 104 7.99 -12.53 -19.42
C ARG A 104 6.75 -11.67 -19.69
N GLU A 105 5.60 -12.08 -19.18
CA GLU A 105 4.33 -11.38 -19.39
C GLU A 105 4.14 -10.18 -18.47
N ILE A 106 4.55 -10.30 -17.20
CA ILE A 106 4.36 -9.24 -16.19
C ILE A 106 5.53 -8.25 -16.21
N ILE A 107 6.77 -8.77 -16.20
CA ILE A 107 7.97 -7.94 -16.09
C ILE A 107 8.48 -7.52 -17.47
N GLY A 108 8.24 -8.35 -18.49
CA GLY A 108 8.71 -8.12 -19.86
C GLY A 108 10.05 -8.79 -20.17
N SER A 109 10.48 -8.70 -21.43
CA SER A 109 11.75 -9.31 -21.86
C SER A 109 12.93 -8.37 -21.63
N SER A 110 13.96 -8.83 -20.92
CA SER A 110 15.25 -8.13 -20.67
C SER A 110 16.13 -7.87 -21.91
N LYS A 111 15.59 -8.05 -23.14
CA LYS A 111 16.36 -8.08 -24.39
C LYS A 111 16.82 -6.72 -24.90
N LYS A 112 16.41 -5.61 -24.28
CA LYS A 112 16.88 -4.28 -24.62
C LYS A 112 17.28 -3.54 -23.35
N GLU A 113 18.58 -3.34 -23.19
CA GLU A 113 19.23 -2.61 -22.09
C GLU A 113 18.73 -1.16 -21.89
N ALA A 114 17.83 -0.67 -22.76
CA ALA A 114 17.38 0.71 -22.81
C ALA A 114 15.96 0.96 -22.26
N GLU A 115 15.17 -0.07 -21.89
CA GLU A 115 13.89 0.13 -21.17
C GLU A 115 13.90 -0.76 -19.91
N ILE A 116 14.52 -0.24 -18.84
CA ILE A 116 14.75 -0.93 -17.55
C ILE A 116 13.49 -0.89 -16.64
N ALA A 117 12.45 -0.16 -17.04
CA ALA A 117 11.24 0.00 -16.24
C ALA A 117 10.10 -0.91 -16.71
N VAL A 118 9.38 -1.48 -15.74
CA VAL A 118 8.17 -2.28 -15.96
C VAL A 118 7.03 -1.33 -16.35
N LYS A 119 6.36 -1.64 -17.46
CA LYS A 119 5.12 -0.96 -17.86
C LYS A 119 3.98 -1.47 -17.00
N GLY A 120 3.74 -0.80 -15.88
CA GLY A 120 2.80 -1.24 -14.85
C GLY A 120 1.38 -1.42 -15.38
N GLY A 121 0.93 -0.56 -16.31
CA GLY A 121 -0.40 -0.68 -16.91
C GLY A 121 -0.57 -1.99 -17.69
N ASP A 122 0.45 -2.42 -18.43
CA ASP A 122 0.46 -3.73 -19.11
C ASP A 122 0.58 -4.87 -18.10
N ALA A 123 1.47 -4.75 -17.12
CA ALA A 123 1.73 -5.75 -16.08
C ALA A 123 0.45 -6.11 -15.30
N LEU A 124 -0.33 -5.11 -14.90
CA LEU A 124 -1.58 -5.31 -14.15
C LEU A 124 -2.58 -6.21 -14.89
N ARG A 125 -2.69 -6.10 -16.22
CA ARG A 125 -3.58 -6.96 -17.01
C ARG A 125 -3.20 -8.43 -16.87
N HIS A 126 -1.90 -8.75 -16.87
CA HIS A 126 -1.40 -10.11 -16.72
C HIS A 126 -1.53 -10.59 -15.27
N ILE A 127 -1.25 -9.74 -14.27
CA ILE A 127 -1.40 -10.07 -12.85
C ILE A 127 -2.85 -10.45 -12.52
N MET A 128 -3.83 -9.68 -13.02
CA MET A 128 -5.25 -10.00 -12.85
C MET A 128 -5.63 -11.34 -13.49
N GLY A 129 -5.02 -11.67 -14.64
CA GLY A 129 -5.14 -12.98 -15.28
C GLY A 129 -4.59 -14.11 -14.42
N LEU A 130 -3.44 -13.92 -13.77
CA LEU A 130 -2.88 -14.93 -12.86
C LEU A 130 -3.74 -15.13 -11.61
N SER A 131 -4.29 -14.05 -11.06
CA SER A 131 -5.17 -14.13 -9.90
C SER A 131 -6.41 -15.00 -10.15
N LEU A 132 -6.85 -15.16 -11.41
CA LEU A 132 -7.92 -16.08 -11.81
C LEU A 132 -7.50 -17.55 -11.82
N GLU A 133 -6.23 -17.81 -12.13
CA GLU A 133 -5.74 -19.16 -12.42
C GLU A 133 -5.13 -19.86 -11.20
N MET A 134 -4.75 -19.11 -10.17
CA MET A 134 -4.14 -19.65 -8.97
C MET A 134 -5.15 -20.43 -8.11
N ASP A 135 -4.97 -21.75 -8.05
CA ASP A 135 -5.83 -22.65 -7.25
C ASP A 135 -5.84 -22.28 -5.75
N GLU A 136 -4.73 -21.72 -5.25
CA GLU A 136 -4.59 -21.18 -3.90
C GLU A 136 -5.49 -19.97 -3.64
N LEU A 137 -5.93 -19.27 -4.68
CA LEU A 137 -6.81 -18.09 -4.61
C LEU A 137 -8.24 -18.40 -5.04
N LYS A 138 -8.47 -19.42 -5.90
CA LYS A 138 -9.79 -19.78 -6.44
C LYS A 138 -10.84 -20.18 -5.40
N ASN A 139 -10.41 -20.71 -4.26
CA ASN A 139 -11.31 -21.18 -3.20
C ASN A 139 -11.51 -20.15 -2.07
N ASN A 140 -10.89 -18.98 -2.20
CA ASN A 140 -10.84 -18.01 -1.14
C ASN A 140 -11.85 -16.87 -1.33
N PRO A 141 -12.22 -16.18 -0.24
CA PRO A 141 -13.06 -15.01 -0.27
C PRO A 141 -12.47 -13.96 -1.24
N GLY A 142 -13.34 -13.23 -1.93
CA GLY A 142 -12.95 -12.30 -2.99
C GLY A 142 -12.11 -11.10 -2.53
N ASN A 143 -11.63 -11.05 -1.29
CA ASN A 143 -10.88 -9.97 -0.64
C ASN A 143 -9.36 -10.22 -0.60
N ILE A 144 -8.81 -10.85 -1.64
CA ILE A 144 -7.36 -11.12 -1.75
C ILE A 144 -6.70 -10.24 -2.80
N LEU A 145 -5.59 -9.63 -2.40
CA LEU A 145 -4.65 -8.93 -3.26
C LEU A 145 -3.49 -9.85 -3.63
N LEU A 146 -3.33 -10.11 -4.93
CA LEU A 146 -2.10 -10.67 -5.49
C LEU A 146 -1.07 -9.54 -5.68
N LEU A 147 -0.01 -9.54 -4.87
CA LEU A 147 1.00 -8.48 -4.84
C LEU A 147 2.31 -8.97 -5.48
N VAL A 148 2.66 -8.40 -6.63
CA VAL A 148 3.96 -8.65 -7.28
C VAL A 148 5.01 -7.70 -6.73
N LEU A 149 6.12 -8.24 -6.21
CA LEU A 149 7.30 -7.46 -5.83
C LEU A 149 8.38 -7.54 -6.91
N THR A 150 8.88 -6.39 -7.32
CA THR A 150 9.99 -6.25 -8.28
C THR A 150 11.02 -5.23 -7.80
N GLY A 151 12.30 -5.47 -8.07
CA GLY A 151 13.34 -4.45 -7.83
C GLY A 151 13.48 -3.44 -8.97
N LEU A 152 12.70 -3.57 -10.04
CA LEU A 152 12.72 -2.67 -11.19
C LEU A 152 11.86 -1.44 -10.95
N ASN A 153 12.18 -0.35 -11.64
CA ASN A 153 11.32 0.83 -11.68
C ASN A 153 10.00 0.49 -12.38
N ILE A 154 8.89 1.09 -11.95
CA ILE A 154 7.56 0.88 -12.55
C ILE A 154 7.09 2.18 -13.18
N THR A 155 6.45 2.15 -14.34
CA THR A 155 5.78 3.29 -14.97
C THR A 155 4.28 3.02 -15.13
N GLU A 156 3.48 4.07 -15.30
CA GLU A 156 2.03 3.91 -15.62
C GLU A 156 1.75 3.63 -17.11
N GLU A 157 2.77 3.30 -17.90
CA GLU A 157 2.60 3.12 -19.34
C GLU A 157 1.75 1.89 -19.68
N GLU A 158 0.96 2.02 -20.76
CA GLU A 158 0.24 0.93 -21.41
C GLU A 158 0.69 0.85 -22.88
N THR A 159 0.90 -0.36 -23.40
CA THR A 159 1.20 -0.56 -24.82
C THR A 159 -0.04 -0.27 -25.65
N LYS A 160 0.05 0.75 -26.52
CA LYS A 160 -1.03 1.10 -27.46
C LYS A 160 -1.19 -0.01 -28.49
N ASN A 161 -2.37 -0.63 -28.55
CA ASN A 161 -2.73 -1.52 -29.66
C ASN A 161 -2.91 -0.69 -30.93
N SER A 162 -1.87 -0.55 -31.76
CA SER A 162 -2.04 -0.09 -33.14
C SER A 162 -2.58 -1.26 -33.97
N VAL A 163 -3.90 -1.32 -34.14
CA VAL A 163 -4.46 -2.08 -35.26
C VAL A 163 -4.08 -1.30 -36.51
N ASN A 164 -3.18 -1.84 -37.34
CA ASN A 164 -2.93 -1.32 -38.68
C ASN A 164 -4.19 -1.51 -39.52
N THR A 165 -5.16 -0.60 -39.39
CA THR A 165 -6.16 -0.35 -40.43
C THR A 165 -5.57 0.53 -41.50
N ASP A 166 -4.53 0.02 -42.18
CA ASP A 166 -4.16 0.44 -43.52
C ASP A 166 -4.13 -0.82 -44.39
N VAL A 167 -5.34 -1.36 -44.60
CA VAL A 167 -5.59 -2.14 -45.81
C VAL A 167 -5.77 -1.10 -46.91
N SER A 168 -4.67 -0.74 -47.55
CA SER A 168 -4.69 0.01 -48.80
C SER A 168 -5.43 -0.84 -49.84
N ILE A 169 -6.70 -0.55 -50.04
CA ILE A 169 -7.41 -0.95 -51.25
C ILE A 169 -6.80 -0.12 -52.37
N SER A 170 -6.00 -0.79 -53.20
CA SER A 170 -5.52 -0.25 -54.46
C SER A 170 -6.72 -0.04 -55.38
N ASP A 171 -7.14 1.21 -55.55
CA ASP A 171 -7.90 1.62 -56.72
C ASP A 171 -7.11 2.67 -57.49
N SER A 172 -6.96 2.34 -58.76
CA SER A 172 -6.17 2.98 -59.81
C SER A 172 -6.83 4.22 -60.42
N SER A 173 -5.99 5.00 -61.13
CA SER A 173 -6.28 6.04 -62.16
C SER A 173 -6.64 7.43 -61.63
N GLU A 174 -6.22 8.58 -62.20
CA GLU A 174 -5.33 9.01 -63.31
C GLU A 174 -5.29 10.57 -63.22
N ASN A 175 -4.12 11.20 -63.45
CA ASN A 175 -3.82 12.54 -64.05
C ASN A 175 -4.58 13.82 -63.54
N ASP A 176 -4.10 15.07 -63.55
CA ASP A 176 -2.92 15.76 -64.09
C ASP A 176 -2.85 17.22 -63.52
N GLU A 177 -1.65 17.80 -63.55
CA GLU A 177 -1.23 19.24 -63.66
C GLU A 177 -1.68 20.33 -62.63
N ASP A 178 -0.71 21.02 -61.99
CA ASP A 178 -0.22 22.38 -62.40
C ASP A 178 0.69 23.12 -61.36
N TYR A 179 1.69 23.83 -61.92
CA TYR A 179 2.74 24.81 -61.49
C TYR A 179 2.60 25.57 -60.12
N ASP A 180 3.60 26.14 -59.43
CA ASP A 180 4.87 26.79 -59.84
C ASP A 180 5.83 27.00 -58.62
N ASN A 181 7.10 27.28 -58.95
CA ASN A 181 8.37 27.48 -58.24
C ASN A 181 8.44 28.23 -56.88
N SER A 182 9.35 27.78 -55.99
CA SER A 182 10.55 28.57 -55.60
C SER A 182 11.53 27.84 -54.66
N ALA A 183 12.79 27.78 -55.12
CA ALA A 183 14.08 27.80 -54.41
C ALA A 183 14.42 26.74 -53.34
N GLU A 184 15.36 25.88 -53.74
CA GLU A 184 16.53 25.39 -52.98
C GLU A 184 16.76 26.04 -51.59
N ASP A 185 16.60 25.24 -50.53
CA ASP A 185 17.73 24.66 -49.79
C ASP A 185 17.14 23.64 -48.80
N SER A 186 16.89 22.41 -49.27
CA SER A 186 16.50 21.29 -48.41
C SER A 186 17.73 20.81 -47.65
N MET A 187 18.20 21.66 -46.73
CA MET A 187 19.13 21.26 -45.73
C MET A 187 18.41 20.23 -44.86
N LEU A 188 18.82 18.98 -45.02
CA LEU A 188 18.50 17.85 -44.15
C LEU A 188 18.78 18.26 -42.69
N LEU A 189 17.82 18.91 -42.05
CA LEU A 189 17.74 18.97 -40.61
C LEU A 189 17.36 17.56 -40.19
N ALA A 190 18.43 16.76 -40.01
CA ALA A 190 18.44 15.56 -39.22
C ALA A 190 17.45 15.78 -38.07
N ARG A 191 16.38 14.97 -38.07
CA ARG A 191 15.46 14.86 -36.94
C ARG A 191 16.34 14.69 -35.72
N ALA A 192 16.54 15.77 -34.97
CA ALA A 192 17.05 15.70 -33.63
C ALA A 192 16.17 14.65 -32.97
N ALA A 193 16.78 13.53 -32.60
CA ALA A 193 16.10 12.46 -31.90
C ALA A 193 15.37 13.15 -30.76
N SER A 194 14.03 13.20 -30.85
CA SER A 194 13.21 13.64 -29.74
C SER A 194 13.64 12.74 -28.60
N GLU A 195 14.38 13.30 -27.64
CA GLU A 195 14.69 12.64 -26.39
C GLU A 195 13.34 12.15 -25.87
N LYS A 196 13.13 10.83 -25.94
CA LYS A 196 11.86 10.20 -25.60
C LYS A 196 11.72 10.50 -24.11
N LYS A 197 10.84 11.44 -23.75
CA LYS A 197 10.61 11.85 -22.35
C LYS A 197 10.41 10.57 -21.56
N LEU A 198 11.37 10.25 -20.68
CA LEU A 198 11.28 9.07 -19.83
C LEU A 198 10.01 9.21 -19.01
N SER A 199 9.14 8.21 -19.08
CA SER A 199 7.90 8.19 -18.31
C SER A 199 8.24 8.18 -16.81
N GLU A 200 7.47 8.94 -16.04
CA GLU A 200 7.68 9.07 -14.61
C GLU A 200 7.51 7.71 -13.92
N THR A 201 8.40 7.43 -12.97
CA THR A 201 8.40 6.18 -12.23
C THR A 201 7.55 6.30 -10.98
N VAL A 202 6.77 5.26 -10.68
CA VAL A 202 5.92 5.16 -9.50
C VAL A 202 6.40 4.01 -8.61
N GLY A 203 6.18 4.12 -7.29
CA GLY A 203 6.55 3.07 -6.33
C GLY A 203 5.67 1.82 -6.40
N GLY A 204 4.45 1.94 -6.95
CA GLY A 204 3.58 0.81 -7.22
C GLY A 204 2.38 1.18 -8.07
N LEU A 205 1.66 0.16 -8.55
CA LEU A 205 0.48 0.32 -9.37
C LEU A 205 -0.56 -0.76 -9.04
N SER A 206 -1.83 -0.35 -9.01
CA SER A 206 -3.01 -1.20 -8.81
C SER A 206 -4.26 -0.49 -9.35
N GLN A 207 -5.37 -1.21 -9.51
CA GLN A 207 -6.65 -0.62 -9.94
C GLN A 207 -7.48 -0.15 -8.75
N TYR A 208 -7.98 1.07 -8.80
CA TYR A 208 -8.75 1.70 -7.73
C TYR A 208 -10.07 0.95 -7.48
N GLY A 209 -10.33 0.63 -6.21
CA GLY A 209 -11.60 0.02 -5.79
C GLY A 209 -11.84 -1.37 -6.37
N SER A 210 -10.78 -2.09 -6.72
CA SER A 210 -10.88 -3.40 -7.36
C SER A 210 -10.95 -4.58 -6.38
N ILE A 211 -10.74 -4.38 -5.06
CA ILE A 211 -10.58 -5.47 -4.08
C ILE A 211 -11.66 -6.57 -4.16
N CYS A 212 -12.92 -6.18 -4.41
CA CYS A 212 -14.09 -6.96 -4.86
C CYS A 212 -13.91 -8.08 -5.90
N LEU A 213 -12.89 -7.92 -6.71
CA LEU A 213 -12.64 -8.60 -7.97
C LEU A 213 -11.23 -9.19 -7.90
N MET A 214 -10.87 -10.06 -8.87
CA MET A 214 -9.49 -10.56 -8.95
C MET A 214 -8.50 -9.39 -9.03
N THR A 215 -7.86 -9.09 -7.90
CA THR A 215 -7.12 -7.84 -7.72
C THR A 215 -5.63 -8.13 -7.76
N GLY A 216 -4.94 -7.36 -8.61
CA GLY A 216 -3.50 -7.37 -8.72
C GLY A 216 -2.90 -6.02 -8.34
N ALA A 217 -1.72 -6.06 -7.75
CA ALA A 217 -0.83 -4.92 -7.63
C ALA A 217 0.61 -5.31 -7.98
N ILE A 218 1.39 -4.35 -8.44
CA ILE A 218 2.84 -4.46 -8.57
C ILE A 218 3.50 -3.33 -7.78
N VAL A 219 4.52 -3.66 -7.01
CA VAL A 219 5.23 -2.73 -6.13
C VAL A 219 6.72 -2.88 -6.30
N GLN A 220 7.40 -1.75 -6.31
CA GLN A 220 8.84 -1.70 -6.28
C GLN A 220 9.33 -2.00 -4.86
N ASP A 221 10.08 -3.08 -4.72
CA ASP A 221 10.86 -3.35 -3.52
C ASP A 221 12.25 -3.83 -3.93
N ASN A 222 13.30 -3.19 -3.42
CA ASN A 222 14.67 -3.63 -3.72
C ASN A 222 15.09 -4.85 -2.87
N GLY A 223 14.18 -5.36 -2.03
CA GLY A 223 14.40 -6.52 -1.17
C GLY A 223 15.33 -6.23 0.00
N ARG A 224 15.51 -4.96 0.37
CA ARG A 224 16.37 -4.47 1.45
C ARG A 224 15.59 -3.45 2.28
N ASN A 225 15.74 -3.53 3.60
CA ASN A 225 15.14 -2.61 4.55
C ASN A 225 13.66 -2.29 4.28
N PHE A 226 12.91 -3.27 3.75
CA PHE A 226 11.47 -3.18 3.55
C PHE A 226 11.04 -1.98 2.70
N SER A 227 11.86 -1.63 1.69
CA SER A 227 11.71 -0.38 0.92
C SER A 227 10.34 -0.20 0.26
N GLY A 228 9.68 -1.28 -0.13
CA GLY A 228 8.36 -1.25 -0.77
C GLY A 228 7.16 -1.28 0.17
N VAL A 229 7.33 -1.29 1.50
CA VAL A 229 6.19 -1.43 2.44
C VAL A 229 5.23 -0.26 2.32
N SER A 230 5.74 0.98 2.24
CA SER A 230 4.89 2.17 2.11
C SER A 230 4.10 2.14 0.80
N ASP A 231 4.76 1.80 -0.31
CA ASP A 231 4.14 1.70 -1.63
C ASP A 231 3.08 0.59 -1.67
N ALA A 232 3.33 -0.55 -1.02
CA ALA A 232 2.35 -1.62 -0.88
C ALA A 232 1.15 -1.22 -0.02
N ALA A 233 1.36 -0.47 1.06
CA ALA A 233 0.26 0.09 1.85
C ALA A 233 -0.60 1.07 1.04
N GLU A 234 0.03 1.89 0.18
CA GLU A 234 -0.67 2.72 -0.80
C GLU A 234 -1.49 1.88 -1.79
N GLN A 235 -0.95 0.78 -2.32
CA GLN A 235 -1.70 -0.10 -3.23
C GLN A 235 -2.87 -0.79 -2.53
N VAL A 236 -2.71 -1.25 -1.28
CA VAL A 236 -3.82 -1.81 -0.50
C VAL A 236 -4.92 -0.76 -0.28
N ALA A 237 -4.56 0.47 0.09
CA ALA A 237 -5.51 1.56 0.23
C ALA A 237 -6.22 1.90 -1.10
N ASN A 238 -5.48 1.83 -2.22
CA ASN A 238 -6.00 2.10 -3.55
C ASN A 238 -7.03 1.04 -3.99
N VAL A 239 -6.75 -0.26 -3.81
CA VAL A 239 -7.68 -1.34 -4.20
C VAL A 239 -8.92 -1.40 -3.32
N LEU A 240 -8.82 -0.98 -2.06
CA LEU A 240 -9.98 -0.75 -1.18
C LEU A 240 -10.86 0.41 -1.66
N GLY A 241 -10.27 1.36 -2.40
CA GLY A 241 -10.96 2.46 -3.06
C GLY A 241 -11.83 3.30 -2.11
N PRO A 242 -13.15 3.37 -2.32
CA PRO A 242 -14.05 4.21 -1.50
C PRO A 242 -14.24 3.68 -0.07
N MET A 243 -13.88 2.42 0.16
CA MET A 243 -13.96 1.78 1.46
C MET A 243 -12.84 2.26 2.38
N TYR A 244 -11.69 2.67 1.82
CA TYR A 244 -10.59 3.22 2.60
C TYR A 244 -10.82 4.70 2.99
N ASN A 245 -10.93 4.94 4.30
CA ASN A 245 -11.13 6.27 4.91
C ASN A 245 -9.95 6.75 5.77
N GLY A 246 -8.78 6.16 5.62
CA GLY A 246 -7.58 6.55 6.35
C GLY A 246 -6.78 7.70 5.72
N THR A 247 -5.55 7.87 6.20
CA THR A 247 -4.65 8.99 5.86
C THR A 247 -3.57 8.65 4.85
N ILE A 248 -3.46 7.39 4.40
CA ILE A 248 -2.52 7.00 3.35
C ILE A 248 -2.85 7.84 2.10
N PRO A 249 -1.83 8.46 1.47
CA PRO A 249 -2.03 9.28 0.28
C PRO A 249 -2.83 8.55 -0.79
N LYS A 250 -3.76 9.27 -1.40
CA LYS A 250 -4.54 8.77 -2.55
C LYS A 250 -3.95 9.35 -3.83
N ARG A 251 -4.07 8.63 -4.94
CA ARG A 251 -3.73 9.10 -6.29
C ARG A 251 -4.20 10.54 -6.51
N ASN A 252 -3.29 11.43 -6.92
CA ASN A 252 -3.68 12.80 -7.27
C ASN A 252 -4.49 12.78 -8.57
N CYS A 253 -5.63 13.44 -8.62
CA CYS A 253 -6.49 13.49 -9.80
C CYS A 253 -6.98 14.91 -9.98
N ASP A 254 -6.51 15.57 -11.04
CA ASP A 254 -6.96 16.90 -11.41
C ASP A 254 -8.35 16.82 -12.07
N GLU A 255 -9.06 17.95 -12.15
CA GLU A 255 -10.43 17.98 -12.65
C GLU A 255 -10.55 17.45 -14.08
N ASP A 256 -9.53 17.60 -14.93
CA ASP A 256 -9.59 17.14 -16.33
C ASP A 256 -9.04 15.72 -16.54
N ASP A 257 -8.40 15.12 -15.53
CA ASP A 257 -7.69 13.84 -15.69
C ASP A 257 -8.63 12.70 -16.10
N PHE A 258 -9.87 12.71 -15.60
CA PHE A 258 -10.84 11.65 -15.87
C PHE A 258 -11.23 11.52 -17.36
N ALA A 259 -10.94 12.53 -18.18
CA ALA A 259 -11.22 12.53 -19.61
C ALA A 259 -10.12 11.84 -20.43
N HIS A 260 -8.94 11.63 -19.84
CA HIS A 260 -7.82 10.99 -20.53
C HIS A 260 -8.00 9.47 -20.63
N LYS A 261 -7.55 8.89 -21.76
CA LYS A 261 -7.57 7.43 -22.00
C LYS A 261 -6.34 6.70 -21.46
N THR A 262 -5.43 7.41 -20.79
CA THR A 262 -4.26 6.84 -20.13
C THR A 262 -4.70 5.99 -18.93
N PHE A 263 -3.79 5.17 -18.40
CA PHE A 263 -4.00 4.46 -17.14
C PHE A 263 -4.45 5.45 -16.05
N HIS A 264 -3.70 6.52 -15.85
CA HIS A 264 -4.05 7.59 -14.91
C HIS A 264 -5.47 8.11 -15.05
N GLY A 265 -5.88 8.47 -16.28
CA GLY A 265 -7.21 9.02 -16.50
C GLY A 265 -8.33 8.02 -16.25
N LYS A 266 -8.11 6.73 -16.56
CA LYS A 266 -9.05 5.65 -16.23
C LYS A 266 -9.20 5.48 -14.72
N GLU A 267 -8.10 5.52 -13.97
CA GLU A 267 -8.09 5.41 -12.51
C GLU A 267 -8.79 6.61 -11.83
N CYS A 268 -8.50 7.82 -12.30
CA CYS A 268 -9.18 9.03 -11.80
C CYS A 268 -10.68 9.03 -12.11
N LYS A 269 -11.08 8.50 -13.27
CA LYS A 269 -12.49 8.27 -13.60
C LYS A 269 -13.12 7.24 -12.66
N ALA A 270 -12.45 6.11 -12.42
CA ALA A 270 -12.94 5.06 -11.52
C ALA A 270 -13.17 5.60 -10.10
N ARG A 271 -12.26 6.44 -9.59
CA ARG A 271 -12.41 7.11 -8.30
C ARG A 271 -13.67 7.96 -8.21
N LYS A 272 -14.03 8.67 -9.28
CA LYS A 272 -15.24 9.47 -9.35
C LYS A 272 -16.50 8.61 -9.40
N THR A 273 -16.49 7.50 -10.14
CA THR A 273 -17.67 6.66 -10.35
C THR A 273 -17.94 5.67 -9.20
N LEU A 274 -16.89 5.07 -8.64
CA LEU A 274 -17.03 4.04 -7.60
C LEU A 274 -17.30 4.62 -6.20
N SER A 275 -17.11 5.94 -6.00
CA SER A 275 -17.32 6.58 -4.71
C SER A 275 -18.74 6.44 -4.15
N GLU A 276 -19.72 6.11 -5.02
CA GLU A 276 -21.13 5.99 -4.67
C GLU A 276 -21.61 4.53 -4.53
N GLU A 277 -20.78 3.55 -4.91
CA GLU A 277 -21.18 2.15 -5.09
C GLU A 277 -20.67 1.21 -3.99
N LYS A 278 -20.97 1.51 -2.73
CA LYS A 278 -20.48 0.73 -1.56
C LYS A 278 -20.92 -0.74 -1.56
N GLU A 279 -22.04 -1.07 -2.19
CA GLU A 279 -22.56 -2.44 -2.27
C GLU A 279 -21.64 -3.40 -3.06
N LYS A 280 -20.74 -2.86 -3.91
CA LYS A 280 -19.76 -3.65 -4.67
C LYS A 280 -18.63 -4.23 -3.81
N PHE A 281 -18.56 -3.89 -2.53
CA PHE A 281 -17.47 -4.26 -1.62
C PHE A 281 -17.88 -5.29 -0.56
N SER A 282 -18.93 -6.07 -0.82
CA SER A 282 -19.45 -7.07 0.13
C SER A 282 -18.46 -8.19 0.47
N CYS A 283 -17.47 -8.47 -0.38
CA CYS A 283 -16.44 -9.50 -0.11
C CYS A 283 -15.60 -9.18 1.14
N LEU A 284 -15.49 -7.91 1.54
CA LEU A 284 -14.70 -7.49 2.69
C LEU A 284 -15.27 -7.97 4.03
N ASN A 285 -16.55 -8.37 4.04
CA ASN A 285 -17.22 -8.91 5.21
C ASN A 285 -16.84 -10.37 5.49
N GLU A 286 -16.23 -11.05 4.51
CA GLU A 286 -15.80 -12.44 4.65
C GLU A 286 -14.51 -12.48 5.46
N SER A 287 -14.51 -13.27 6.53
CA SER A 287 -13.27 -13.56 7.26
C SER A 287 -12.36 -14.42 6.40
N ILE A 288 -11.07 -14.16 6.50
CA ILE A 288 -10.06 -14.97 5.83
C ILE A 288 -9.64 -16.06 6.81
N ASP A 289 -10.04 -17.30 6.52
CA ASP A 289 -9.67 -18.48 7.30
C ASP A 289 -8.20 -18.81 7.05
N GLY A 290 -7.33 -18.20 7.84
CA GLY A 290 -5.88 -18.40 7.78
C GLY A 290 -5.26 -17.63 8.92
N THR A 291 -5.01 -18.33 10.03
CA THR A 291 -4.32 -17.91 11.25
C THR A 291 -4.53 -16.45 11.67
N GLU A 292 -5.04 -16.25 12.90
CA GLU A 292 -4.82 -15.04 13.70
C GLU A 292 -3.31 -14.77 14.00
N SER A 293 -2.41 -15.17 13.10
CA SER A 293 -0.97 -15.06 13.22
C SER A 293 -0.63 -13.60 13.30
N GLN A 294 -0.16 -13.20 14.48
CA GLN A 294 0.69 -12.04 14.66
C GLN A 294 1.73 -12.03 13.53
N VAL A 295 1.43 -11.27 12.48
CA VAL A 295 2.36 -11.11 11.36
C VAL A 295 3.58 -10.39 11.92
N MET A 296 4.74 -11.00 11.75
CA MET A 296 6.02 -10.41 12.16
C MET A 296 6.13 -8.98 11.62
N THR A 297 6.63 -8.03 12.40
CA THR A 297 6.93 -6.68 11.92
C THR A 297 8.36 -6.60 11.36
N PRO A 298 8.68 -5.60 10.52
CA PRO A 298 10.07 -5.34 10.10
C PRO A 298 11.05 -5.22 11.27
N TYR A 299 10.65 -4.59 12.38
CA TYR A 299 11.44 -4.53 13.60
C TYR A 299 11.69 -5.93 14.22
N GLU A 300 10.64 -6.75 14.33
CA GLU A 300 10.77 -8.12 14.85
C GLU A 300 11.64 -9.01 13.97
N PHE A 301 11.59 -8.82 12.64
CA PHE A 301 12.47 -9.49 11.70
C PHE A 301 13.95 -9.22 12.01
N TYR A 302 14.34 -7.96 12.17
CA TYR A 302 15.72 -7.60 12.50
C TYR A 302 16.12 -8.07 13.90
N LYS A 303 15.19 -8.10 14.86
CA LYS A 303 15.42 -8.65 16.19
C LYS A 303 15.66 -10.17 16.16
N LYS A 304 14.91 -10.90 15.32
CA LYS A 304 15.06 -12.35 15.13
C LYS A 304 16.33 -12.70 14.34
N ASN A 305 16.72 -11.86 13.39
CA ASN A 305 17.83 -12.07 12.47
C ASN A 305 18.95 -11.02 12.63
N PRO A 306 19.68 -11.00 13.76
CA PRO A 306 20.63 -9.93 14.09
C PRO A 306 21.87 -9.85 13.19
N ILE A 307 22.10 -10.85 12.33
CA ILE A 307 23.14 -10.81 11.29
C ILE A 307 22.80 -9.73 10.25
N TRP A 308 21.51 -9.49 10.02
CA TRP A 308 21.02 -8.42 9.18
C TRP A 308 20.69 -7.21 10.05
N THR A 309 21.15 -6.04 9.63
CA THR A 309 20.83 -4.77 10.29
C THR A 309 20.18 -3.81 9.30
N PRO A 310 19.37 -2.84 9.74
CA PRO A 310 18.77 -1.83 8.86
C PRO A 310 19.83 -1.11 8.01
N CYS A 311 20.94 -0.69 8.63
CA CYS A 311 22.07 -0.07 7.94
C CYS A 311 22.78 -1.04 7.00
N GLY A 312 23.17 -2.23 7.46
CA GLY A 312 23.92 -3.19 6.65
C GLY A 312 23.15 -3.70 5.43
N THR A 313 21.81 -3.71 5.51
CA THR A 313 20.93 -4.12 4.41
C THR A 313 20.67 -2.97 3.43
N SER A 314 20.44 -1.76 3.94
CA SER A 314 20.31 -0.53 3.13
C SER A 314 21.60 -0.18 2.39
N TYR A 315 22.72 -0.19 3.11
CA TYR A 315 24.05 0.13 2.59
C TYR A 315 25.05 -0.97 3.02
N PRO A 316 25.39 -1.90 2.11
CA PRO A 316 26.33 -2.98 2.40
C PRO A 316 27.65 -2.49 3.00
N GLY A 317 28.04 -3.06 4.14
CA GLY A 317 29.26 -2.70 4.86
C GLY A 317 29.13 -1.49 5.80
N SER A 318 27.95 -0.89 5.89
CA SER A 318 27.66 0.13 6.90
C SER A 318 27.14 -0.46 8.21
N GLU A 319 27.32 0.31 9.28
CA GLU A 319 26.75 0.05 10.60
C GLU A 319 26.02 1.30 11.09
N GLU A 320 25.23 1.15 12.15
CA GLU A 320 24.63 2.32 12.78
C GLU A 320 25.72 3.17 13.44
N CYS A 321 25.68 4.48 13.20
CA CYS A 321 26.62 5.42 13.77
C CYS A 321 26.53 5.40 15.31
N GLN A 322 27.66 5.44 16.01
CA GLN A 322 27.66 5.49 17.47
C GLN A 322 27.10 6.84 17.95
N ASN A 323 25.88 6.81 18.49
CA ASN A 323 25.31 7.93 19.25
C ASN A 323 25.64 7.75 20.74
N SER A 324 26.13 8.80 21.38
CA SER A 324 26.54 8.81 22.79
C SER A 324 25.36 8.93 23.78
N GLU A 325 24.15 9.20 23.28
CA GLU A 325 22.95 9.33 24.12
C GLU A 325 22.22 8.00 24.27
N VAL A 326 22.43 7.33 25.41
CA VAL A 326 21.62 6.19 25.82
C VAL A 326 20.28 6.70 26.32
N THR A 327 19.32 6.86 25.42
CA THR A 327 17.93 7.13 25.78
C THR A 327 17.14 5.81 25.85
N LYS A 328 16.00 5.80 26.56
CA LYS A 328 15.15 4.61 26.71
C LYS A 328 14.64 4.07 25.36
N TYR A 329 14.41 4.97 24.40
CA TYR A 329 13.94 4.68 23.05
C TYR A 329 15.03 5.09 22.07
N LYS A 330 15.64 4.11 21.41
CA LYS A 330 16.87 4.32 20.63
C LYS A 330 16.68 5.26 19.44
N HIS A 331 15.54 5.16 18.75
CA HIS A 331 15.21 5.95 17.56
C HIS A 331 13.91 6.74 17.75
N GLN A 332 13.91 7.71 18.69
CA GLN A 332 12.71 8.51 19.03
C GLN A 332 12.08 9.25 17.84
N ASN A 333 12.89 9.68 16.88
CA ASN A 333 12.45 10.34 15.66
C ASN A 333 12.22 9.36 14.50
N CYS A 334 12.23 8.05 14.77
CA CYS A 334 12.10 7.00 13.76
C CYS A 334 13.12 7.11 12.61
N SER A 335 14.32 7.57 12.92
CA SER A 335 15.44 7.69 11.99
C SER A 335 16.69 7.04 12.56
N ILE A 336 17.39 6.30 11.70
CA ILE A 336 18.68 5.66 11.98
C ILE A 336 19.72 6.34 11.10
N SER A 337 20.87 6.65 11.68
CA SER A 337 22.01 7.16 10.91
C SER A 337 23.00 6.04 10.65
N CYS A 338 23.31 5.80 9.38
CA CYS A 338 24.24 4.74 8.95
C CYS A 338 25.59 5.33 8.56
N CYS A 339 26.66 4.71 9.03
CA CYS A 339 28.04 5.12 8.82
C CYS A 339 28.82 3.98 8.16
N MET A 340 29.65 4.32 7.17
CA MET A 340 30.66 3.38 6.67
C MET A 340 31.79 3.26 7.68
N ARG A 341 32.32 2.05 7.86
CA ARG A 341 33.50 1.83 8.70
C ARG A 341 34.70 2.52 8.04
N SER A 342 35.04 3.73 8.48
CA SER A 342 36.15 4.50 7.91
C SER A 342 37.47 3.72 8.00
N ALA A 343 38.14 3.55 6.87
CA ALA A 343 39.51 3.01 6.83
C ALA A 343 40.55 4.02 7.36
N LEU A 344 40.18 5.30 7.48
CA LEU A 344 41.05 6.39 7.92
C LEU A 344 40.43 7.11 9.14
N PRO A 345 41.10 7.12 10.30
CA PRO A 345 40.54 7.64 11.56
C PRO A 345 40.41 9.18 11.65
N PHE A 346 40.69 9.91 10.57
CA PHE A 346 40.72 11.38 10.55
C PHE A 346 39.64 12.01 9.65
N MET A 347 38.79 11.19 9.03
CA MET A 347 37.64 11.68 8.26
C MET A 347 36.36 11.19 8.92
N ASP A 348 35.50 12.13 9.27
CA ASP A 348 34.14 11.81 9.71
C ASP A 348 33.46 11.04 8.57
N PRO A 349 32.97 9.81 8.83
CA PRO A 349 32.31 9.04 7.79
C PRO A 349 31.04 9.77 7.33
N PRO A 350 30.68 9.67 6.05
CA PRO A 350 29.40 10.17 5.58
C PRO A 350 28.27 9.46 6.34
N HIS A 351 27.27 10.24 6.76
CA HIS A 351 26.10 9.77 7.48
C HIS A 351 24.94 9.64 6.51
N TYR A 352 24.32 8.46 6.47
CA TYR A 352 23.19 8.16 5.60
C TYR A 352 21.96 7.89 6.46
N PRO A 353 21.00 8.83 6.55
CA PRO A 353 19.78 8.60 7.31
C PRO A 353 18.87 7.61 6.58
N ILE A 354 18.33 6.65 7.32
CA ILE A 354 17.28 5.74 6.88
C ILE A 354 16.12 5.77 7.90
N PRO A 355 14.89 5.40 7.52
CA PRO A 355 13.83 5.20 8.50
C PRO A 355 14.18 4.03 9.43
N ALA A 356 13.79 4.17 10.70
CA ALA A 356 13.78 3.04 11.64
C ALA A 356 12.77 1.98 11.15
N PRO A 357 13.04 0.68 11.38
CA PRO A 357 12.13 -0.38 10.99
C PRO A 357 10.74 -0.20 11.57
N ASP A 358 9.72 -0.44 10.74
CA ASP A 358 8.35 -0.35 11.20
C ASP A 358 8.09 -1.36 12.34
N GLY A 359 7.41 -0.90 13.39
CA GLY A 359 7.18 -1.66 14.63
C GLY A 359 8.16 -1.36 15.76
N GLU A 360 9.25 -0.63 15.52
CA GLU A 360 10.19 -0.25 16.58
C GLU A 360 9.57 0.78 17.54
N GLU A 361 9.72 0.58 18.86
CA GLU A 361 9.26 1.55 19.85
C GLU A 361 10.05 2.87 19.79
N CYS A 362 9.35 3.97 19.52
CA CYS A 362 9.92 5.32 19.53
C CYS A 362 9.53 6.13 20.78
N ASN A 363 8.46 5.74 21.48
CA ASN A 363 8.01 6.34 22.73
C ASN A 363 7.09 5.39 23.51
N LEU A 364 6.58 5.82 24.67
CA LEU A 364 5.61 5.05 25.44
C LEU A 364 4.31 4.88 24.65
N ASN A 365 4.01 3.64 24.25
CA ASN A 365 2.86 3.28 23.41
C ASN A 365 2.90 3.94 22.02
N GLU A 366 4.09 4.19 21.48
CA GLU A 366 4.25 4.68 20.10
C GLU A 366 5.34 3.87 19.39
N ILE A 367 5.13 3.59 18.11
CA ILE A 367 6.05 2.85 17.25
C ILE A 367 6.36 3.62 15.98
N CYS A 368 7.45 3.26 15.32
CA CYS A 368 7.78 3.74 14.01
C CYS A 368 6.90 3.07 12.95
N VAL A 369 6.34 3.89 12.06
CA VAL A 369 5.66 3.46 10.82
C VAL A 369 6.01 4.48 9.73
N GLY A 370 6.63 4.06 8.64
CA GLY A 370 7.01 4.93 7.53
C GLY A 370 7.95 6.06 7.94
N GLY A 371 8.84 5.81 8.92
CA GLY A 371 9.74 6.84 9.46
C GLY A 371 9.08 7.87 10.37
N THR A 372 7.83 7.66 10.80
CA THR A 372 7.11 8.54 11.74
C THR A 372 6.76 7.79 13.02
N CYS A 373 6.88 8.46 14.17
CA CYS A 373 6.46 7.91 15.45
C CYS A 373 4.94 8.06 15.62
N VAL A 374 4.21 6.95 15.70
CA VAL A 374 2.73 6.91 15.74
C VAL A 374 2.23 6.09 16.93
N THR A 375 1.10 6.50 17.51
CA THR A 375 0.55 5.85 18.70
C THR A 375 0.00 4.45 18.41
N THR A 376 0.40 3.45 19.22
CA THR A 376 -0.10 2.08 19.19
C THR A 376 -1.34 1.90 20.07
N ARG A 377 -2.21 0.97 19.67
CA ARG A 377 -3.47 0.68 20.36
C ARG A 377 -3.34 -0.01 21.72
N ALA A 378 -2.15 -0.39 22.18
CA ALA A 378 -1.99 -1.28 23.33
C ALA A 378 -2.58 -0.74 24.66
N THR A 379 -2.87 0.57 24.80
CA THR A 379 -3.26 1.16 26.09
C THR A 379 -4.58 1.95 26.12
N LEU A 380 -5.39 1.96 25.06
CA LEU A 380 -6.72 2.60 25.17
C LEU A 380 -7.76 1.78 25.97
N ASN A 381 -7.39 0.57 26.42
CA ASN A 381 -8.23 -0.30 27.26
C ASN A 381 -7.86 -0.30 28.75
N GLU A 382 -6.82 0.40 29.20
CA GLU A 382 -6.56 0.54 30.63
C GLU A 382 -7.22 1.83 31.14
N HIS A 383 -8.46 1.69 31.62
CA HIS A 383 -9.00 2.65 32.57
C HIS A 383 -8.02 2.76 33.75
N PRO A 384 -7.65 3.97 34.20
CA PRO A 384 -6.81 4.10 35.38
C PRO A 384 -7.53 3.46 36.58
N PRO A 385 -6.81 2.76 37.47
CA PRO A 385 -7.42 2.25 38.68
C PRO A 385 -7.99 3.44 39.44
N LYS A 386 -9.32 3.42 39.65
CA LYS A 386 -10.00 4.37 40.53
C LYS A 386 -9.28 4.30 41.88
N ARG A 387 -8.67 5.42 42.27
CA ARG A 387 -8.11 5.61 43.62
C ARG A 387 -9.22 5.66 44.66
#